data_AF-A0A438C7D2-F1
#
_entry.id   AF-A0A438C7D2-F1
#
_cell.length_a   1.000
_cell.length_b   1.000
_cell.length_c   1.000
_cell.angle_alpha   90.00
_cell.angle_beta   90.00
_cell.angle_gamma   90.00
#
_symmetry.space_group_name_H-M   'P 1'
#
loop_
_entity.id
_entity.type
_entity.pdbx_description
1 polymer ?
#
loop_
_entity_poly.entity_id
_entity_poly.type
_entity_poly.pdbx_seq_one_letter_code
_entity_poly.pdbx_strand_id
1 'polypeptide(L)'
;MPQTNGAVEAANKNIKRILKKVIEISQDWLEKLPFALWAYRTSFRTSTGAMPYSLVYGMEVVLPVETEIGSLRVALEQQISETE
;
A
#
# COMPACT_ATOMS: atom_id res chain seq x y z
N MET A 1 -5.45 -15.49 -26.96
CA MET A 1 -6.53 -14.59 -26.51
C MET A 1 -5.99 -13.74 -25.37
N PRO A 2 -6.24 -12.42 -25.30
CA PRO A 2 -5.69 -11.60 -24.22
C PRO A 2 -6.36 -12.03 -22.92
N GLN A 3 -5.58 -12.68 -22.05
CA GLN A 3 -6.04 -13.14 -20.74
C GLN A 3 -6.04 -11.95 -19.78
N THR A 4 -7.24 -11.59 -19.31
CA THR A 4 -7.51 -10.81 -18.09
C THR A 4 -7.01 -9.35 -18.04
N ASN A 5 -7.52 -8.48 -18.92
CA ASN A 5 -7.23 -7.03 -18.88
C ASN A 5 -8.06 -6.24 -17.84
N GLY A 6 -9.18 -6.79 -17.35
CA GLY A 6 -10.11 -6.05 -16.49
C GLY A 6 -9.55 -5.65 -15.12
N ALA A 7 -8.77 -6.54 -14.48
CA ALA A 7 -8.12 -6.23 -13.20
C ALA A 7 -7.04 -5.16 -13.36
N VAL A 8 -6.26 -5.23 -14.45
CA VAL A 8 -5.24 -4.24 -14.81
C VAL A 8 -5.88 -2.89 -15.10
N GLU A 9 -6.99 -2.88 -15.86
CA GLU A 9 -7.77 -1.67 -16.13
C GLU A 9 -8.33 -1.03 -14.85
N ALA A 10 -8.85 -1.84 -13.93
CA ALA A 10 -9.37 -1.37 -12.64
C ALA A 10 -8.25 -0.80 -11.75
N ALA A 11 -7.08 -1.45 -11.70
CA ALA A 11 -5.90 -0.94 -11.00
C ALA A 11 -5.44 0.40 -11.61
N ASN A 12 -5.31 0.46 -12.93
CA ASN A 12 -4.92 1.69 -13.65
C ASN A 12 -5.91 2.83 -13.41
N LYS A 13 -7.22 2.54 -13.38
CA LYS A 13 -8.25 3.54 -13.07
C LYS A 13 -8.11 4.10 -11.65
N ASN A 14 -7.80 3.24 -10.67
CA ASN A 14 -7.58 3.68 -9.29
C ASN A 14 -6.30 4.52 -9.15
N ILE A 15 -5.20 4.12 -9.79
CA ILE A 15 -3.93 4.87 -9.79
C ILE A 15 -4.15 6.27 -10.39
N LYS A 16 -4.84 6.36 -11.55
CA LYS A 16 -5.19 7.65 -12.16
C LYS A 16 -6.00 8.54 -11.22
N ARG A 17 -6.94 7.99 -10.45
CA ARG A 17 -7.74 8.76 -9.48
C ARG A 17 -6.89 9.30 -8.34
N ILE A 18 -5.96 8.50 -7.81
CA ILE A 18 -5.05 8.94 -6.75
C ILE A 18 -4.14 10.04 -7.28
N LEU A 19 -3.55 9.85 -8.47
CA LEU A 19 -2.73 10.87 -9.10
C LEU A 19 -3.49 12.16 -9.32
N LYS A 20 -4.72 12.12 -9.83
CA LYS A 20 -5.53 13.33 -10.01
C LYS A 20 -5.67 14.15 -8.71
N LYS A 21 -6.01 13.50 -7.59
CA LYS A 21 -6.12 14.17 -6.29
C LYS A 21 -4.80 14.77 -5.82
N VAL A 22 -3.70 14.07 -6.10
CA VAL A 22 -2.36 14.49 -5.74
C VAL A 22 -1.90 15.69 -6.59
N ILE A 23 -2.24 15.70 -7.88
CA ILE A 23 -1.93 16.78 -8.82
C ILE A 23 -2.75 18.04 -8.55
N GLU A 24 -4.01 17.88 -8.11
CA GLU A 24 -4.84 18.99 -7.63
C GLU A 24 -4.20 19.71 -6.43
N ILE A 25 -3.32 19.04 -5.67
CA ILE A 25 -2.63 19.59 -4.49
C ILE A 25 -1.22 20.11 -4.84
N SER A 26 -0.59 19.64 -5.92
CA SER A 26 0.77 20.03 -6.35
C SER A 26 0.99 19.72 -7.84
N GLN A 27 1.55 20.67 -8.61
CA GLN A 27 1.87 20.48 -10.04
C GLN A 27 2.97 19.42 -10.28
N ASP A 28 3.68 19.02 -9.24
CA ASP A 28 4.85 18.13 -9.27
C ASP A 28 4.43 16.65 -9.16
N TRP A 29 3.56 16.24 -10.09
CA TRP A 29 2.98 14.89 -10.10
C TRP A 29 4.02 13.76 -10.04
N LEU A 30 5.19 14.00 -10.63
CA LEU A 30 6.31 13.05 -10.65
C LEU A 30 6.88 12.84 -9.24
N GLU A 31 7.06 13.93 -8.48
CA GLU A 31 7.55 13.87 -7.10
C GLU A 31 6.54 13.20 -6.16
N LYS A 32 5.25 13.30 -6.49
CA LYS A 32 4.18 12.73 -5.66
C LYS A 32 3.80 11.29 -6.02
N LEU A 33 4.23 10.82 -7.19
CA LEU A 33 3.93 9.45 -7.68
C LEU A 33 4.38 8.35 -6.70
N PRO A 34 5.59 8.39 -6.09
CA PRO A 34 5.99 7.39 -5.11
C PRO A 34 5.05 7.32 -3.90
N PHE A 35 4.58 8.47 -3.41
CA PHE A 35 3.65 8.55 -2.28
C PHE A 35 2.26 8.01 -2.65
N ALA A 36 1.77 8.31 -3.85
CA ALA A 36 0.52 7.75 -4.38
C ALA A 36 0.57 6.21 -4.48
N LEU A 37 1.68 5.67 -4.96
CA LEU A 37 1.92 4.23 -5.04
C LEU A 37 2.02 3.59 -3.65
N TRP A 38 2.71 4.26 -2.72
CA TRP A 38 2.80 3.81 -1.33
C TRP A 38 1.42 3.71 -0.69
N ALA A 39 0.65 4.80 -0.73
CA ALA A 39 -0.72 4.83 -0.21
C ALA A 39 -1.60 3.76 -0.85
N TYR A 40 -1.48 3.52 -2.16
CA TYR A 40 -2.23 2.45 -2.83
C TYR A 40 -1.89 1.07 -2.26
N ARG A 41 -0.61 0.77 -2.02
CA ARG A 41 -0.12 -0.53 -1.55
C ARG A 41 -0.45 -0.80 -0.09
N THR A 42 -0.44 0.22 0.75
CA THR A 42 -0.61 0.09 2.20
C THR A 42 -2.03 0.37 2.70
N SER A 43 -2.95 0.82 1.83
CA SER A 43 -4.35 0.99 2.22
C SER A 43 -5.15 -0.30 2.08
N PHE A 44 -5.94 -0.62 3.10
CA PHE A 44 -6.88 -1.75 3.07
C PHE A 44 -7.88 -1.61 1.92
N ARG A 45 -8.11 -2.70 1.18
CA ARG A 45 -9.09 -2.76 0.09
C ARG A 45 -10.23 -3.67 0.47
N THR A 46 -11.43 -3.10 0.59
CA THR A 46 -12.66 -3.85 0.88
C THR A 46 -12.97 -4.91 -0.18
N SER A 47 -12.60 -4.68 -1.44
CA SER A 47 -12.81 -5.63 -2.54
C SER A 47 -11.98 -6.91 -2.41
N THR A 48 -10.81 -6.84 -1.78
CA THR A 48 -9.91 -7.99 -1.60
C THR A 48 -9.79 -8.43 -0.15
N GLY A 49 -10.39 -7.68 0.80
CA GLY A 49 -10.28 -7.94 2.23
C GLY A 49 -8.86 -7.80 2.79
N ALA A 50 -7.95 -7.14 2.07
CA ALA A 50 -6.53 -7.09 2.40
C ALA A 50 -5.86 -5.81 1.89
N MET A 51 -4.69 -5.49 2.43
CA MET A 51 -3.77 -4.50 1.84
C MET A 51 -3.11 -5.11 0.60
N PRO A 52 -3.01 -4.39 -0.54
CA PRO A 52 -2.35 -4.93 -1.74
C PRO A 52 -0.91 -5.38 -1.51
N TYR A 53 -0.17 -4.74 -0.59
CA TYR A 53 1.16 -5.21 -0.17
C TYR A 53 1.14 -6.65 0.34
N SER A 54 0.21 -6.97 1.25
CA SER A 54 0.09 -8.31 1.85
C SER A 54 -0.20 -9.40 0.82
N LEU A 55 -0.93 -9.07 -0.25
CA LEU A 55 -1.21 -10.02 -1.33
C LEU A 55 0.02 -10.33 -2.20
N VAL A 56 0.97 -9.40 -2.28
CA VAL A 56 2.19 -9.56 -3.10
C VAL A 56 3.28 -10.29 -2.33
N TYR A 57 3.46 -9.96 -1.05
CA TYR A 57 4.58 -10.45 -0.25
C TYR A 57 4.19 -11.51 0.79
N GLY A 58 2.89 -11.76 0.99
CA GLY A 58 2.40 -12.75 1.96
C GLY A 58 2.49 -12.30 3.42
N MET A 59 2.85 -11.04 3.70
CA MET A 59 2.99 -10.50 5.05
C MET A 59 2.35 -9.11 5.16
N GLU A 60 1.84 -8.75 6.33
CA GLU A 60 1.32 -7.40 6.56
C GLU A 60 2.44 -6.36 6.53
N VAL A 61 2.13 -5.19 5.98
CA VAL A 61 3.07 -4.07 6.02
C VAL A 61 3.11 -3.50 7.45
N VAL A 62 4.32 -3.35 7.99
CA VAL A 62 4.56 -2.54 9.18
C VAL A 62 4.76 -1.10 8.72
N LEU A 63 3.86 -0.21 9.11
CA LEU A 63 3.92 1.19 8.72
C LEU A 63 5.00 1.92 9.54
N PRO A 64 5.67 2.96 8.98
CA PRO A 64 6.64 3.75 9.74
C PRO A 64 6.09 4.33 11.06
N VAL A 65 4.81 4.70 11.09
CA VAL A 65 4.14 5.18 12.30
C VAL A 65 4.07 4.11 13.39
N GLU A 66 3.97 2.84 13.03
CA GLU A 66 3.94 1.73 13.98
C GLU A 66 5.32 1.45 14.57
N THR A 67 6.39 1.71 13.81
CA THR A 67 7.76 1.64 14.34
C THR A 67 8.10 2.85 15.20
N GLU A 68 7.64 4.05 14.86
CA GLU A 68 7.90 5.27 15.63
C GLU A 68 7.14 5.31 16.95
N ILE A 69 5.87 4.87 16.96
CA ILE A 69 5.03 4.85 18.15
C ILE A 69 5.29 3.59 19.00
N GLY A 70 5.95 2.56 18.44
CA GLY A 70 6.15 1.28 19.11
C GLY A 70 4.84 0.51 19.26
N SER A 71 4.17 0.22 18.14
CA SER A 71 2.89 -0.49 18.16
C SER A 71 3.01 -1.90 18.78
N LEU A 72 1.90 -2.39 19.33
CA LEU A 72 1.82 -3.75 19.90
C LEU A 72 2.25 -4.84 18.89
N ARG A 73 1.94 -4.64 17.60
CA ARG A 73 2.32 -5.56 16.53
C ARG A 73 3.85 -5.65 16.37
N VAL A 74 4.53 -4.51 16.34
CA VAL A 74 6.00 -4.44 16.27
C VAL A 74 6.64 -5.03 17.52
N ALA A 75 6.11 -4.72 18.71
CA ALA A 75 6.62 -5.26 19.96
C ALA A 75 6.52 -6.80 20.03
N LEU A 76 5.42 -7.38 19.53
CA LEU A 76 5.24 -8.83 19.46
C LEU A 76 6.20 -9.50 18.48
N GLU A 77 6.40 -8.91 17.29
CA GLU A 77 7.38 -9.43 16.32
C GLU A 77 8.82 -9.41 16.88
N GLN A 78 9.20 -8.36 17.61
CA GLN A 78 10.52 -8.30 18.26
C GLN A 78 10.71 -9.39 19.32
N GLN A 79 9.71 -9.63 20.17
CA GLN A 79 9.77 -10.72 21.15
C GLN A 79 9.87 -12.11 20.50
N ILE A 80 9.20 -12.33 19.37
CA ILE A 80 9.32 -13.58 18.61
C ILE A 80 10.75 -13.73 18.09
N SER A 81 11.35 -12.66 17.53
CA SER A 81 12.73 -12.70 17.04
C SER A 81 13.80 -12.86 18.13
N GLU A 82 13.52 -12.42 19.36
CA GLU A 82 14.43 -12.60 20.52
C GLU A 82 14.34 -13.99 21.14
N THR A 83 13.29 -14.75 20.82
CA THR A 83 13.03 -16.09 21.37
C THR A 83 13.49 -17.22 20.42
N GLU A 84 13.93 -16.88 19.20
CA GLU A 84 14.59 -17.79 18.24
C GLU A 84 16.12 -17.79 18.40
#